data_AF-G0PDP7-F1
#
_entry.id   AF-G0PDP7-F1
#
_cell.length_a   1.000
_cell.length_b   1.000
_cell.length_c   1.000
_cell.angle_alpha   90.00
_cell.angle_beta   90.00
_cell.angle_gamma   90.00
#
_symmetry.space_group_name_H-M   'P 1'
#
loop_
_entity.id
_entity.type
_entity.pdbx_description
1 polymer ?
#
loop_
_entity_poly.entity_id
_entity_poly.type
_entity_poly.pdbx_seq_one_letter_code
_entity_poly.pdbx_strand_id
1 'polypeptide(L)'
;MDTATEEAALRREIIKTFQIHAFELKKEAVKLCVKLFLEHDKETRKKWTSKMIELLKKQTLQSSLISEELIRDTFRQCKSKGTQDAGKLLNVFDAFSLQPYDYEPELRKMVLRKGKTTLAADSASFSHASRQRFLLVKQRAARCASLKNFKFTTCELLSSSTKTIQSVVVLGMLTQQKADCYHIEDLSGSIEVEFKEDTKFHHALFHEHCIAIFEGSFENSVLHVNEVAMVPVESAEMTRKELSSNENWFGGEDKIAFRCSERLRSALAKQEDTSIIFLSDVFLDDAKSMKALNKLLIGYKDQPPVAIIICGNFCSRPRQTDTIDLLDRGFRYLANQLQQMKKEYERTQFIFVPGPDDPFVDSKSQI
;
A
#
# COMPACT_ATOMS: atom_id res chain seq x y z
N MET A 1 -19.16 -44.30 20.50
CA MET A 1 -18.82 -44.39 19.06
C MET A 1 -17.32 -44.49 18.99
N ASP A 2 -16.81 -45.49 18.27
CA ASP A 2 -15.37 -45.73 18.11
C ASP A 2 -14.69 -44.47 17.53
N THR A 3 -13.66 -43.95 18.19
CA THR A 3 -13.02 -42.66 17.85
C THR A 3 -12.52 -42.64 16.40
N ALA A 4 -12.08 -43.80 15.90
CA ALA A 4 -11.68 -43.99 14.50
C ALA A 4 -12.84 -43.80 13.50
N THR A 5 -14.06 -44.17 13.90
CA THR A 5 -15.26 -44.04 13.06
C THR A 5 -15.73 -42.58 13.00
N GLU A 6 -15.65 -41.85 14.12
CA GLU A 6 -15.95 -40.41 14.16
C GLU A 6 -14.94 -39.61 13.33
N GLU A 7 -13.65 -39.91 13.45
CA GLU A 7 -12.59 -39.25 12.70
C GLU A 7 -12.78 -39.42 11.18
N ALA A 8 -13.10 -40.65 10.74
CA ALA A 8 -13.36 -40.95 9.33
C ALA A 8 -14.62 -40.25 8.79
N ALA A 9 -15.66 -40.09 9.61
CA ALA A 9 -16.86 -39.34 9.26
C ALA A 9 -16.57 -37.84 9.12
N LEU A 10 -15.87 -37.25 10.11
CA LEU A 10 -15.48 -35.85 10.11
C LEU A 10 -14.55 -35.50 8.93
N ARG A 11 -13.61 -36.39 8.62
CA ARG A 11 -12.72 -36.24 7.45
C ARG A 11 -13.49 -36.11 6.14
N ARG A 12 -14.51 -36.95 5.93
CA ARG A 12 -15.36 -36.90 4.73
C ARG A 12 -16.20 -35.63 4.67
N GLU A 13 -16.72 -35.18 5.81
CA GLU A 13 -17.47 -33.93 5.91
C GLU A 13 -16.60 -32.73 5.52
N ILE A 14 -15.40 -32.59 6.11
CA ILE A 14 -14.49 -31.48 5.83
C ILE A 14 -14.13 -31.43 4.34
N ILE A 15 -13.74 -32.56 3.74
CA ILE A 15 -13.37 -32.62 2.32
C ILE A 15 -14.55 -32.15 1.46
N LYS A 16 -15.75 -32.70 1.71
CA LYS A 16 -16.95 -32.37 0.93
C LYS A 16 -17.31 -30.88 1.05
N THR A 17 -17.24 -30.31 2.24
CA THR A 17 -17.58 -28.90 2.45
C THR A 17 -16.61 -27.96 1.75
N PHE A 18 -15.30 -28.23 1.80
CA PHE A 18 -14.32 -27.41 1.08
C PHE A 18 -14.44 -27.54 -0.44
N GLN A 19 -14.69 -28.76 -0.95
CA GLN A 19 -14.91 -29.00 -2.37
C GLN A 19 -16.16 -28.27 -2.92
N ILE A 20 -17.25 -28.22 -2.15
CA ILE A 20 -18.46 -27.43 -2.50
C ILE A 20 -18.13 -25.95 -2.72
N HIS A 21 -17.07 -25.45 -2.07
CA HIS A 21 -16.60 -24.08 -2.21
C HIS A 21 -15.38 -23.93 -3.14
N ALA A 22 -15.15 -24.90 -4.02
CA ALA A 22 -14.07 -24.92 -5.00
C ALA A 22 -12.64 -24.90 -4.39
N PHE A 23 -12.50 -25.42 -3.17
CA PHE A 23 -11.20 -25.63 -2.53
C PHE A 23 -10.86 -27.12 -2.44
N GLU A 24 -9.62 -27.46 -2.79
CA GLU A 24 -9.09 -28.82 -2.64
C GLU A 24 -8.04 -28.82 -1.53
N LEU A 25 -8.21 -29.68 -0.52
CA LEU A 25 -7.29 -29.73 0.63
C LEU A 25 -6.19 -30.76 0.38
N LYS A 26 -4.92 -30.37 0.57
CA LYS A 26 -3.82 -31.36 0.64
C LYS A 26 -4.05 -32.35 1.78
N LYS A 27 -3.51 -33.57 1.66
CA LYS A 27 -3.67 -34.64 2.67
C LYS A 27 -3.34 -34.16 4.09
N GLU A 28 -2.25 -33.42 4.26
CA GLU A 28 -1.81 -32.90 5.56
C GLU A 28 -2.72 -31.77 6.08
N ALA A 29 -3.29 -30.96 5.19
CA ALA A 29 -4.27 -29.93 5.54
C ALA A 29 -5.58 -30.55 6.08
N VAL A 30 -6.04 -31.65 5.46
CA VAL A 30 -7.19 -32.41 5.95
C VAL A 30 -6.93 -32.98 7.35
N LYS A 31 -5.75 -33.59 7.57
CA LYS A 31 -5.38 -34.12 8.89
C LYS A 31 -5.37 -33.02 9.95
N LEU A 32 -4.84 -31.84 9.63
CA LEU A 32 -4.83 -30.71 10.54
C LEU A 32 -6.26 -30.24 10.87
N CYS A 33 -7.14 -30.07 9.88
CA CYS A 33 -8.54 -29.70 10.13
C CYS A 33 -9.26 -30.73 11.02
N VAL A 34 -9.08 -32.03 10.76
CA VAL A 34 -9.65 -33.09 11.57
C VAL A 34 -9.16 -32.98 13.01
N LYS A 35 -7.84 -32.85 13.22
CA LYS A 35 -7.24 -32.66 14.55
C LYS A 35 -7.80 -31.44 15.29
N LEU A 36 -7.97 -30.32 14.59
CA LEU A 36 -8.47 -29.07 15.18
C LEU A 36 -9.96 -29.10 15.52
N PHE A 37 -10.74 -29.93 14.83
CA PHE A 37 -12.20 -29.98 14.98
C PHE A 37 -12.68 -31.15 15.85
N LEU A 38 -11.87 -32.18 16.05
CA LEU A 38 -12.23 -33.39 16.78
C LEU A 38 -12.73 -33.09 18.21
N GLU A 39 -12.12 -32.12 18.88
CA GLU A 39 -12.43 -31.73 20.27
C GLU A 39 -13.70 -30.86 20.40
N HIS A 40 -14.36 -30.49 19.30
CA HIS A 40 -15.50 -29.57 19.29
C HIS A 40 -16.81 -30.27 18.91
N ASP A 41 -17.95 -29.76 19.35
CA ASP A 41 -19.27 -30.26 18.96
C ASP A 41 -19.61 -29.92 17.50
N LYS A 42 -20.60 -30.61 16.93
CA LYS A 42 -21.00 -30.48 15.52
C LYS A 42 -21.38 -29.05 15.11
N GLU A 43 -22.04 -28.29 15.98
CA GLU A 43 -22.45 -26.91 15.68
C GLU A 43 -21.24 -25.98 15.64
N THR A 44 -20.33 -26.13 16.60
CA THR A 44 -19.06 -25.41 16.61
C THR A 44 -18.22 -25.76 15.38
N ARG A 45 -18.05 -27.04 15.04
CA ARG A 45 -17.33 -27.48 13.82
C ARG A 45 -17.87 -26.80 12.56
N LYS A 46 -19.20 -26.71 12.42
CA LYS A 46 -19.86 -26.03 11.29
C LYS A 46 -19.58 -24.53 11.26
N LYS A 47 -19.70 -23.84 12.40
CA LYS A 47 -19.40 -22.40 12.51
C LYS A 47 -17.95 -22.08 12.12
N TRP A 48 -17.00 -22.87 12.63
CA TRP A 48 -15.58 -22.70 12.31
C TRP A 48 -15.27 -22.98 10.84
N THR A 49 -15.84 -24.06 10.29
CA THR A 49 -15.67 -24.42 8.88
C THR A 49 -16.19 -23.30 7.97
N SER A 50 -17.40 -22.79 8.21
CA SER A 50 -17.97 -21.67 7.46
C SER A 50 -17.10 -20.41 7.55
N LYS A 51 -16.64 -20.06 8.76
CA LYS A 51 -15.77 -18.88 8.98
C LYS A 51 -14.43 -19.03 8.24
N MET A 52 -13.82 -20.21 8.27
CA MET A 52 -12.58 -20.48 7.54
C MET A 52 -12.77 -20.36 6.03
N ILE A 53 -13.84 -20.93 5.48
CA ILE A 53 -14.16 -20.83 4.05
C ILE A 53 -14.38 -19.37 3.65
N GLU A 54 -15.08 -18.60 4.48
CA GLU A 54 -15.31 -17.18 4.23
C GLU A 54 -13.99 -16.40 4.20
N LEU A 55 -13.07 -16.67 5.14
CA LEU A 55 -11.74 -16.06 5.14
C LEU A 55 -10.91 -16.47 3.93
N LEU A 56 -10.91 -17.74 3.54
CA LEU A 56 -10.19 -18.23 2.36
C LEU A 56 -10.71 -17.59 1.06
N LYS A 57 -12.03 -17.39 0.95
CA LYS A 57 -12.63 -16.66 -0.18
C LYS A 57 -12.25 -15.18 -0.22
N LYS A 58 -11.94 -14.60 0.94
CA LYS A 58 -11.47 -13.22 1.13
C LYS A 58 -9.95 -13.09 1.02
N GLN A 59 -9.24 -14.11 0.54
CA GLN A 59 -7.79 -14.08 0.35
C GLN A 59 -7.46 -14.42 -1.11
N THR A 60 -6.40 -13.81 -1.63
CA THR A 60 -5.84 -14.18 -2.93
C THR A 60 -5.02 -15.44 -2.79
N LEU A 61 -5.61 -16.57 -3.17
CA LEU A 61 -4.90 -17.83 -3.15
C LEU A 61 -4.11 -18.03 -4.45
N GLN A 62 -2.87 -18.50 -4.32
CA GLN A 62 -2.02 -18.86 -5.46
C GLN A 62 -2.54 -20.12 -6.20
N SER A 63 -3.35 -20.94 -5.52
CA SER A 63 -3.94 -22.17 -6.06
C SER A 63 -5.24 -22.50 -5.33
N SER A 64 -6.15 -23.21 -5.99
CA SER A 64 -7.30 -23.86 -5.34
C SER A 64 -6.89 -25.01 -4.41
N LEU A 65 -5.63 -25.47 -4.51
CA LEU A 65 -5.05 -26.49 -3.65
C LEU A 65 -4.48 -25.88 -2.36
N ILE A 66 -5.20 -26.08 -1.26
CA ILE A 66 -4.93 -25.50 0.06
C ILE A 66 -3.88 -26.32 0.82
N SER A 67 -2.81 -25.65 1.25
CA SER A 67 -1.74 -26.24 2.06
C SER A 67 -2.11 -26.32 3.55
N GLU A 68 -1.38 -27.15 4.29
CA GLU A 68 -1.50 -27.25 5.74
C GLU A 68 -1.20 -25.90 6.43
N GLU A 69 -0.17 -25.20 5.95
CA GLU A 69 0.21 -23.87 6.43
C GLU A 69 -0.93 -22.86 6.29
N LEU A 70 -1.59 -22.83 5.12
CA LEU A 70 -2.72 -21.95 4.88
C LEU A 70 -3.91 -22.25 5.80
N ILE A 71 -4.20 -23.53 6.07
CA ILE A 71 -5.21 -23.93 7.07
C ILE A 71 -4.82 -23.48 8.47
N ARG A 72 -3.56 -23.69 8.87
CA ARG A 72 -3.05 -23.31 10.19
C ARG A 72 -3.20 -21.81 10.43
N ASP A 73 -2.84 -21.00 9.45
CA ASP A 73 -2.93 -19.54 9.52
C ASP A 73 -4.39 -19.06 9.54
N THR A 74 -5.22 -19.60 8.66
CA THR A 74 -6.66 -19.27 8.62
C THR A 74 -7.33 -19.65 9.93
N PHE A 75 -6.99 -20.80 10.51
CA PHE A 75 -7.51 -21.23 11.79
C PHE A 75 -7.02 -20.35 12.95
N ARG A 76 -5.75 -19.91 12.95
CA ARG A 76 -5.24 -18.92 13.92
C ARG A 76 -6.04 -17.61 13.84
N GLN A 77 -6.29 -17.11 12.63
CA GLN A 77 -7.13 -15.93 12.41
C GLN A 77 -8.56 -16.15 12.93
N CYS A 78 -9.17 -17.32 12.66
CA CYS A 78 -10.47 -17.68 13.21
C CYS A 78 -10.49 -17.75 14.75
N LYS A 79 -9.43 -18.31 15.35
CA LYS A 79 -9.24 -18.55 16.79
C LYS A 79 -8.86 -17.32 17.57
N SER A 80 -8.43 -16.25 16.91
CA SER A 80 -8.29 -14.93 17.53
C SER A 80 -9.66 -14.36 17.96
N LYS A 81 -10.35 -15.06 18.87
CA LYS A 81 -11.37 -14.54 19.76
C LYS A 81 -10.67 -13.61 20.74
N GLY A 82 -10.48 -12.34 20.37
CA GLY A 82 -10.30 -11.25 21.34
C GLY A 82 -9.20 -11.39 22.41
N THR A 83 -8.21 -12.27 22.26
CA THR A 83 -7.09 -12.45 23.20
C THR A 83 -5.74 -12.13 22.59
N GLN A 84 -5.72 -11.40 21.48
CA GLN A 84 -4.74 -10.33 21.41
C GLN A 84 -5.39 -9.17 22.16
N ASP A 85 -4.93 -8.94 23.41
CA ASP A 85 -5.01 -7.63 24.09
C ASP A 85 -5.06 -6.59 22.99
N ALA A 86 -6.16 -5.85 22.82
CA ALA A 86 -6.43 -5.02 21.64
C ALA A 86 -5.12 -4.52 21.02
N GLY A 87 -4.56 -5.33 20.11
CA GLY A 87 -3.13 -5.25 19.81
C GLY A 87 -2.86 -3.85 19.35
N LYS A 88 -1.81 -3.20 19.87
CA LYS A 88 -1.44 -1.79 19.62
C LYS A 88 -2.25 -1.24 18.43
N LEU A 89 -3.35 -0.54 18.71
CA LEU A 89 -4.30 -0.11 17.66
C LEU A 89 -3.60 0.75 16.61
N LEU A 90 -2.48 1.37 17.01
CA LEU A 90 -1.51 1.99 16.14
C LEU A 90 -0.28 1.09 15.95
N ASN A 91 -0.05 0.71 14.70
CA ASN A 91 1.16 0.03 14.25
C ASN A 91 1.96 0.97 13.34
N VAL A 92 3.28 0.91 13.47
CA VAL A 92 4.23 1.62 12.60
C VAL A 92 5.02 0.56 11.84
N PHE A 93 5.00 0.66 10.52
CA PHE A 93 5.73 -0.27 9.65
C PHE A 93 6.94 0.44 9.07
N ASP A 94 8.11 -0.18 9.20
CA ASP A 94 9.32 0.27 8.54
C ASP A 94 9.15 0.10 7.02
N ALA A 95 9.39 1.18 6.25
CA ALA A 95 9.29 1.18 4.80
C ALA A 95 10.15 0.08 4.15
N PHE A 96 11.30 -0.26 4.75
CA PHE A 96 12.19 -1.31 4.24
C PHE A 96 11.73 -2.74 4.59
N SER A 97 10.79 -2.88 5.53
CA SER A 97 10.17 -4.16 5.90
C SER A 97 8.93 -4.51 5.06
N LEU A 98 8.43 -3.55 4.28
CA LEU A 98 7.24 -3.73 3.46
C LEU A 98 7.51 -4.71 2.32
N GLN A 99 6.53 -5.58 2.07
CA GLN A 99 6.58 -6.50 0.96
C GLN A 99 6.20 -5.81 -0.37
N PRO A 100 7.02 -5.92 -1.43
CA PRO A 100 6.70 -5.34 -2.72
C PRO A 100 5.65 -6.17 -3.47
N TYR A 101 4.65 -5.50 -4.04
CA TYR A 101 3.63 -6.12 -4.90
C TYR A 101 3.69 -5.55 -6.31
N ASP A 102 3.49 -6.42 -7.30
CA ASP A 102 3.35 -6.07 -8.70
C ASP A 102 1.92 -6.32 -9.16
N TYR A 103 1.45 -5.55 -10.13
CA TYR A 103 0.20 -5.85 -10.82
C TYR A 103 0.48 -6.81 -11.96
N GLU A 104 -0.21 -7.95 -11.97
CA GLU A 104 -0.15 -8.95 -13.03
C GLU A 104 -1.33 -8.78 -13.99
N PRO A 105 -1.14 -8.29 -15.23
CA PRO A 105 -2.23 -7.98 -16.15
C PRO A 105 -3.08 -9.19 -16.57
N GLU A 106 -2.48 -10.36 -16.76
CA GLU A 106 -3.20 -11.58 -17.16
C GLU A 106 -4.09 -12.08 -16.03
N LEU A 107 -3.60 -12.04 -14.79
CA LEU A 107 -4.36 -12.45 -13.61
C LEU A 107 -5.31 -11.36 -13.12
N ARG A 108 -5.08 -10.11 -13.55
CA ARG A 108 -5.74 -8.88 -13.06
C ARG A 108 -5.66 -8.74 -11.54
N LYS A 109 -4.53 -9.10 -10.95
CA LYS A 109 -4.32 -9.18 -9.51
C LYS A 109 -3.03 -8.51 -9.08
N MET A 110 -2.99 -8.08 -7.83
CA MET A 110 -1.71 -7.78 -7.18
C MET A 110 -1.05 -9.09 -6.75
N VAL A 111 0.21 -9.28 -7.10
CA VAL A 111 1.01 -10.46 -6.77
C VAL A 111 2.24 -10.03 -5.99
N LEU A 112 2.60 -10.82 -4.98
CA LEU A 112 3.83 -10.59 -4.22
C LEU A 112 5.04 -10.74 -5.16
N ARG A 113 5.86 -9.71 -5.25
CA ARG A 113 7.06 -9.74 -6.10
C ARG A 113 8.06 -10.73 -5.51
N LYS A 114 8.50 -11.67 -6.35
CA LYS A 114 9.54 -12.64 -6.00
C LYS A 114 10.91 -11.98 -6.19
N GLY A 115 11.68 -11.85 -5.12
CA GLY A 115 13.04 -11.30 -5.18
C GLY A 115 13.33 -10.35 -4.03
N LYS A 116 14.60 -10.22 -3.68
CA LYS A 116 15.05 -9.32 -2.61
C LYS A 116 15.30 -7.93 -3.22
N THR A 117 14.74 -6.90 -2.60
CA THR A 117 15.05 -5.50 -2.95
C THR A 117 16.43 -5.12 -2.43
N THR A 118 17.18 -4.35 -3.21
CA THR A 118 18.51 -3.85 -2.85
C THR A 118 18.55 -2.34 -2.99
N LEU A 119 19.42 -1.68 -2.21
CA LEU A 119 19.62 -0.22 -2.29
C LEU A 119 20.29 0.17 -3.62
N ALA A 120 21.31 -0.58 -4.02
CA ALA A 120 21.97 -0.45 -5.31
C ALA A 120 21.33 -1.43 -6.31
N ALA A 121 20.14 -1.10 -6.78
CA ALA A 121 19.44 -1.85 -7.82
C ALA A 121 19.98 -1.49 -9.22
N ASP A 122 19.78 -2.39 -10.18
CA ASP A 122 20.19 -2.20 -11.57
C ASP A 122 19.15 -1.41 -12.41
N SER A 123 19.49 -1.13 -13.67
CA SER A 123 18.61 -0.44 -14.62
C SER A 123 17.34 -1.23 -14.94
N ALA A 124 17.38 -2.56 -14.82
CA ALA A 124 16.21 -3.42 -14.98
C ALA A 124 15.16 -3.12 -13.90
N SER A 125 15.61 -2.89 -12.65
CA SER A 125 14.73 -2.53 -11.54
C SER A 125 14.04 -1.18 -11.74
N PHE A 126 14.74 -0.18 -12.29
CA PHE A 126 14.14 1.12 -12.65
C PHE A 126 13.09 0.96 -13.76
N SER A 127 13.44 0.25 -14.83
CA SER A 127 12.52 -0.04 -15.94
C SER A 127 11.27 -0.78 -15.45
N HIS A 128 11.46 -1.76 -14.56
CA HIS A 128 10.37 -2.50 -13.93
C HIS A 128 9.46 -1.58 -13.11
N ALA A 129 10.01 -0.73 -12.25
CA ALA A 129 9.23 0.20 -11.44
C ALA A 129 8.39 1.16 -12.30
N SER A 130 8.97 1.70 -13.39
CA SER A 130 8.26 2.58 -14.33
C SER A 130 7.13 1.84 -15.05
N ARG A 131 7.37 0.61 -15.51
CA ARG A 131 6.32 -0.25 -16.11
C ARG A 131 5.20 -0.56 -15.13
N GLN A 132 5.52 -0.90 -13.88
CA GLN A 132 4.51 -1.18 -12.84
C GLN A 132 3.66 0.05 -12.50
N ARG A 133 4.27 1.25 -12.43
CA ARG A 133 3.52 2.52 -12.30
C ARG A 133 2.54 2.70 -13.44
N PHE A 134 2.98 2.50 -14.68
CA PHE A 134 2.13 2.61 -15.85
C PHE A 134 0.99 1.57 -15.83
N LEU A 135 1.29 0.31 -15.53
CA LEU A 135 0.30 -0.77 -15.45
C LEU A 135 -0.79 -0.50 -14.42
N LEU A 136 -0.45 0.03 -13.24
CA LEU A 136 -1.41 0.37 -12.19
C LEU A 136 -2.40 1.47 -12.63
N VAL A 137 -1.92 2.46 -13.40
CA VAL A 137 -2.77 3.52 -13.94
C VAL A 137 -3.58 3.00 -15.14
N LYS A 138 -2.97 2.21 -16.02
CA LYS A 138 -3.62 1.59 -17.19
C LYS A 138 -4.79 0.70 -16.81
N GLN A 139 -4.63 -0.19 -15.83
CA GLN A 139 -5.74 -1.04 -15.37
C GLN A 139 -6.88 -0.21 -14.77
N ARG A 140 -6.56 0.89 -14.07
CA ARG A 140 -7.56 1.82 -13.52
C ARG A 140 -8.31 2.55 -14.63
N ALA A 141 -7.60 3.04 -15.64
CA ALA A 141 -8.21 3.68 -16.79
C ALA A 141 -9.18 2.73 -17.52
N ALA A 142 -8.76 1.48 -17.76
CA ALA A 142 -9.53 0.48 -18.50
C ALA A 142 -10.89 0.11 -17.86
N ARG A 143 -11.02 0.24 -16.54
CA ARG A 143 -12.26 -0.06 -15.80
C ARG A 143 -13.03 1.17 -15.35
N CYS A 144 -12.50 2.36 -15.58
CA CYS A 144 -13.16 3.62 -15.24
C CYS A 144 -14.40 3.80 -16.11
N ALA A 145 -15.58 3.96 -15.47
CA ALA A 145 -16.84 4.03 -16.19
C ALA A 145 -16.93 5.22 -17.16
N SER A 146 -16.37 6.37 -16.79
CA SER A 146 -16.35 7.56 -17.65
C SER A 146 -15.44 7.41 -18.87
N LEU A 147 -14.49 6.47 -18.83
CA LEU A 147 -13.53 6.24 -19.91
C LEU A 147 -13.93 5.08 -20.84
N LYS A 148 -15.06 4.39 -20.58
CA LYS A 148 -15.48 3.20 -21.34
C LYS A 148 -15.66 3.43 -22.84
N ASN A 149 -16.02 4.66 -23.23
CA ASN A 149 -16.25 5.01 -24.63
C ASN A 149 -14.99 5.52 -25.34
N PHE A 150 -13.89 5.72 -24.61
CA PHE A 150 -12.62 6.15 -25.19
C PHE A 150 -11.91 4.95 -25.81
N LYS A 151 -11.49 5.10 -27.07
CA LYS A 151 -10.67 4.11 -27.77
C LYS A 151 -9.20 4.51 -27.65
N PHE A 152 -8.53 3.95 -26.65
CA PHE A 152 -7.10 4.18 -26.45
C PHE A 152 -6.28 3.56 -27.59
N THR A 153 -5.41 4.36 -28.18
CA THR A 153 -4.43 3.95 -29.18
C THR A 153 -3.05 3.87 -28.53
N THR A 154 -2.24 2.88 -28.89
CA THR A 154 -0.88 2.74 -28.37
C THR A 154 0.11 3.59 -29.15
N CYS A 155 1.24 3.90 -28.53
CA CYS A 155 2.32 4.66 -29.19
C CYS A 155 2.82 3.92 -30.44
N GLU A 156 3.02 2.60 -30.38
CA GLU A 156 3.44 1.78 -31.53
C GLU A 156 2.48 1.87 -32.73
N LEU A 157 1.17 1.82 -32.48
CA LEU A 157 0.16 1.94 -33.54
C LEU A 157 0.27 3.29 -34.25
N LEU A 158 0.48 4.37 -33.50
CA LEU A 158 0.69 5.70 -34.07
C LEU A 158 2.01 5.79 -34.83
N SER A 159 3.11 5.29 -34.27
CA SER A 159 4.42 5.26 -34.93
C SER A 159 4.41 4.48 -36.25
N SER A 160 3.57 3.44 -36.36
CA SER A 160 3.39 2.68 -37.61
C SER A 160 2.48 3.35 -38.64
N SER A 161 1.72 4.38 -38.24
CA SER A 161 0.77 5.06 -39.11
C SER A 161 1.47 6.08 -40.00
N THR A 162 1.25 5.97 -41.31
CA THR A 162 1.65 7.00 -42.30
C THR A 162 0.52 7.98 -42.63
N LYS A 163 -0.66 7.81 -42.01
CA LYS A 163 -1.85 8.64 -42.25
C LYS A 163 -2.03 9.65 -41.13
N THR A 164 -2.53 10.84 -41.49
CA THR A 164 -3.08 11.81 -40.55
C THR A 164 -4.32 11.23 -39.87
N ILE A 165 -4.34 11.21 -38.54
CA ILE A 165 -5.46 10.74 -37.72
C ILE A 165 -6.00 11.91 -36.91
N GLN A 166 -7.23 12.33 -37.19
CA GLN A 166 -7.80 13.57 -36.63
C GLN A 166 -8.17 13.48 -35.15
N SER A 167 -8.53 12.29 -34.66
CA SER A 167 -8.92 12.07 -33.27
C SER A 167 -8.24 10.81 -32.77
N VAL A 168 -7.27 11.01 -31.87
CA VAL A 168 -6.57 9.96 -31.16
C VAL A 168 -6.57 10.25 -29.68
N VAL A 169 -6.64 9.18 -28.90
CA VAL A 169 -6.59 9.24 -27.43
C VAL A 169 -5.50 8.26 -27.01
N VAL A 170 -4.50 8.76 -26.31
CA VAL A 170 -3.36 7.97 -25.83
C VAL A 170 -3.30 8.07 -24.32
N LEU A 171 -3.17 6.93 -23.65
CA LEU A 171 -2.75 6.88 -22.25
C LEU A 171 -1.24 6.76 -22.25
N GLY A 172 -0.54 7.78 -21.78
CA GLY A 172 0.92 7.85 -21.86
C GLY A 172 1.54 8.44 -20.60
N MET A 173 2.81 8.15 -20.38
CA MET A 173 3.67 8.83 -19.42
C MET A 173 4.38 9.97 -20.15
N LEU A 174 4.24 11.20 -19.67
CA LEU A 174 4.94 12.35 -20.23
C LEU A 174 6.45 12.26 -19.93
N THR A 175 7.31 12.43 -20.92
CA THR A 175 8.76 12.53 -20.74
C THR A 175 9.32 13.72 -21.51
N GLN A 176 10.42 14.30 -21.04
CA GLN A 176 11.11 15.36 -21.74
C GLN A 176 12.53 14.89 -22.09
N GLN A 177 12.76 14.55 -23.35
CA GLN A 177 14.07 14.02 -23.77
C GLN A 177 15.13 15.13 -23.91
N LYS A 178 14.71 16.31 -24.34
CA LYS A 178 15.53 17.52 -24.51
C LYS A 178 14.69 18.74 -24.15
N ALA A 179 15.33 19.89 -23.97
CA ALA A 179 14.63 21.16 -23.79
C ALA A 179 13.56 21.33 -24.89
N ASP A 180 12.32 21.58 -24.44
CA ASP A 180 11.12 21.77 -25.27
C ASP A 180 10.76 20.61 -26.23
N CYS A 181 11.35 19.42 -26.05
CA CYS A 181 11.04 18.22 -26.82
C CYS A 181 10.35 17.19 -25.93
N TYR A 182 9.01 17.19 -25.97
CA TYR A 182 8.16 16.33 -25.16
C TYR A 182 7.79 15.06 -25.91
N HIS A 183 7.71 13.97 -25.17
CA HIS A 183 7.26 12.68 -25.66
C HIS A 183 6.21 12.11 -24.72
N ILE A 184 5.37 11.22 -25.25
CA ILE A 184 4.57 10.32 -24.42
C ILE A 184 5.03 8.89 -24.64
N GLU A 185 5.15 8.16 -23.54
CA GLU A 185 5.62 6.78 -23.52
C GLU A 185 4.53 5.86 -22.97
N ASP A 186 4.30 4.74 -23.64
CA ASP A 186 3.53 3.61 -23.11
C ASP A 186 4.38 2.33 -23.10
N LEU A 187 3.77 1.16 -22.90
CA LEU A 187 4.51 -0.11 -22.89
C LEU A 187 5.01 -0.56 -24.28
N SER A 188 4.52 0.06 -25.35
CA SER A 188 4.79 -0.30 -26.74
C SER A 188 5.84 0.61 -27.39
N GLY A 189 5.94 1.86 -26.96
CA GLY A 189 6.92 2.78 -27.52
C GLY A 189 6.79 4.20 -27.01
N SER A 190 7.36 5.12 -27.77
CA SER A 190 7.41 6.55 -27.50
C SER A 190 7.05 7.32 -28.78
N ILE A 191 6.29 8.39 -28.65
CA ILE A 191 6.01 9.34 -29.74
C ILE A 191 6.22 10.77 -29.26
N GLU A 192 6.65 11.63 -30.18
CA GLU A 192 6.79 13.06 -29.94
C GLU A 192 5.40 13.70 -29.82
N VAL A 193 5.29 14.67 -28.91
CA VAL A 193 4.06 15.43 -28.69
C VAL A 193 4.32 16.92 -28.74
N GLU A 194 3.38 17.65 -29.33
CA GLU A 194 3.40 19.11 -29.38
C GLU A 194 2.19 19.66 -28.61
N PHE A 195 2.46 20.62 -27.73
CA PHE A 195 1.44 21.40 -27.03
C PHE A 195 1.34 22.79 -27.66
N LYS A 196 0.12 23.24 -27.92
CA LYS A 196 -0.18 24.56 -28.49
C LYS A 196 -0.74 25.48 -27.40
N GLU A 197 -0.79 26.78 -27.68
CA GLU A 197 -1.37 27.76 -26.74
C GLU A 197 -2.84 27.47 -26.38
N ASP A 198 -3.57 26.83 -27.28
CA ASP A 198 -4.98 26.44 -27.10
C ASP A 198 -5.15 25.01 -26.54
N THR A 199 -4.07 24.29 -26.23
CA THR A 199 -4.17 22.99 -25.57
C THR A 199 -4.82 23.15 -24.20
N LYS A 200 -5.92 22.43 -23.98
CA LYS A 200 -6.67 22.50 -22.72
C LYS A 200 -6.14 21.48 -21.73
N PHE A 201 -5.70 21.98 -20.58
CA PHE A 201 -5.34 21.16 -19.44
C PHE A 201 -6.50 21.13 -18.45
N HIS A 202 -7.03 19.94 -18.17
CA HIS A 202 -8.02 19.79 -17.10
C HIS A 202 -7.40 20.08 -15.73
N HIS A 203 -8.22 20.38 -14.71
CA HIS A 203 -7.73 20.72 -13.36
C HIS A 203 -6.90 19.60 -12.71
N ALA A 204 -5.58 19.69 -12.88
CA ALA A 204 -4.57 18.83 -12.27
C ALA A 204 -3.19 19.49 -12.37
N LEU A 205 -2.22 18.95 -11.62
CA LEU A 205 -0.81 19.30 -11.78
C LEU A 205 -0.16 18.30 -12.75
N PHE A 206 0.17 18.76 -13.96
CA PHE A 206 0.91 17.96 -14.95
C PHE A 206 2.40 18.25 -14.81
N HIS A 207 3.20 17.20 -14.75
CA HIS A 207 4.64 17.28 -14.59
C HIS A 207 5.30 16.14 -15.38
N GLU A 208 6.61 16.23 -15.58
CA GLU A 208 7.36 15.13 -16.19
C GLU A 208 7.15 13.82 -15.41
N HIS A 209 6.98 12.72 -16.12
CA HIS A 209 6.62 11.38 -15.63
C HIS A 209 5.20 11.23 -15.08
N CYS A 210 4.31 12.22 -15.24
CA CYS A 210 2.90 12.01 -14.97
C CYS A 210 2.29 11.08 -16.02
N ILE A 211 1.37 10.19 -15.61
CA ILE A 211 0.63 9.32 -16.51
C ILE A 211 -0.76 9.92 -16.71
N ALA A 212 -1.03 10.35 -17.94
CA ALA A 212 -2.22 11.11 -18.29
C ALA A 212 -2.82 10.61 -19.62
N ILE A 213 -4.02 11.10 -19.89
CA ILE A 213 -4.75 10.90 -21.14
C ILE A 213 -4.47 12.13 -22.01
N PHE A 214 -3.97 11.88 -23.22
CA PHE A 214 -3.68 12.88 -24.23
C PHE A 214 -4.63 12.68 -25.39
N GLU A 215 -5.45 13.69 -25.67
CA GLU A 215 -6.36 13.70 -26.81
C GLU A 215 -5.88 14.71 -27.85
N GLY A 216 -5.89 14.34 -29.13
CA GLY A 216 -5.35 15.19 -30.17
C GLY A 216 -5.47 14.62 -31.57
N SER A 217 -4.70 15.20 -32.48
CA SER A 217 -4.53 14.73 -33.86
C SER A 217 -3.09 14.29 -34.10
N PHE A 218 -2.89 13.17 -34.77
CA PHE A 218 -1.56 12.66 -35.12
C PHE A 218 -1.26 12.92 -36.60
N GLU A 219 -0.17 13.62 -36.88
CA GLU A 219 0.27 13.98 -38.22
C GLU A 219 1.80 14.05 -38.28
N ASN A 220 2.41 13.59 -39.38
CA ASN A 220 3.86 13.67 -39.59
C ASN A 220 4.70 13.11 -38.42
N SER A 221 4.24 12.00 -37.82
CA SER A 221 4.90 11.36 -36.67
C SER A 221 4.86 12.14 -35.35
N VAL A 222 4.08 13.21 -35.26
CA VAL A 222 3.89 14.03 -34.06
C VAL A 222 2.42 14.00 -33.62
N LEU A 223 2.19 13.87 -32.32
CA LEU A 223 0.86 14.06 -31.74
C LEU A 223 0.67 15.52 -31.35
N HIS A 224 -0.21 16.23 -32.05
CA HIS A 224 -0.64 17.57 -31.68
C HIS A 224 -1.75 17.45 -30.63
N VAL A 225 -1.44 17.82 -29.38
CA VAL A 225 -2.32 17.62 -28.23
C VAL A 225 -3.34 18.75 -28.13
N ASN A 226 -4.61 18.39 -28.11
CA ASN A 226 -5.73 19.33 -27.93
C ASN A 226 -6.17 19.38 -26.47
N GLU A 227 -6.26 18.24 -25.79
CA GLU A 227 -6.72 18.15 -24.39
C GLU A 227 -5.89 17.15 -23.58
N VAL A 228 -5.60 17.49 -22.32
CA VAL A 228 -4.86 16.64 -21.38
C VAL A 228 -5.65 16.47 -20.09
N ALA A 229 -5.88 15.22 -19.69
CA ALA A 229 -6.63 14.88 -18.49
C ALA A 229 -5.94 13.79 -17.67
N MET A 230 -6.02 13.88 -16.34
CA MET A 230 -5.58 12.80 -15.47
C MET A 230 -6.57 11.62 -15.52
N VAL A 231 -6.06 10.39 -15.37
CA VAL A 231 -6.92 9.23 -15.16
C VAL A 231 -7.67 9.41 -13.83
N PRO A 232 -9.02 9.36 -13.82
CA PRO A 232 -9.81 9.58 -12.61
C PRO A 232 -9.38 8.69 -11.45
N VAL A 233 -9.36 9.28 -10.25
CA VAL A 233 -9.11 8.56 -9.01
C VAL A 233 -10.31 7.67 -8.67
N GLU A 234 -10.06 6.63 -7.88
CA GLU A 234 -11.10 5.74 -7.39
C GLU A 234 -10.98 5.55 -5.87
N SER A 235 -12.03 5.01 -5.25
CA SER A 235 -12.00 4.69 -3.84
C SER A 235 -11.21 3.41 -3.57
N ALA A 236 -10.62 3.31 -2.38
CA ALA A 236 -9.95 2.09 -1.93
C ALA A 236 -10.88 0.86 -1.91
N GLU A 237 -12.20 1.07 -1.76
CA GLU A 237 -13.20 0.01 -1.84
C GLU A 237 -13.30 -0.56 -3.26
N MET A 238 -13.36 0.32 -4.28
CA MET A 238 -13.35 -0.08 -5.68
C MET A 238 -12.06 -0.82 -6.04
N THR A 239 -10.89 -0.28 -5.66
CA THR A 239 -9.60 -0.94 -5.90
C THR A 239 -9.59 -2.37 -5.36
N ARG A 240 -10.04 -2.56 -4.12
CA ARG A 240 -10.04 -3.87 -3.45
C ARG A 240 -11.02 -4.85 -4.06
N LYS A 241 -12.19 -4.38 -4.48
CA LYS A 241 -13.20 -5.20 -5.16
C LYS A 241 -12.66 -5.76 -6.48
N GLU A 242 -11.91 -4.96 -7.23
CA GLU A 242 -11.45 -5.33 -8.57
C GLU A 242 -10.13 -6.13 -8.55
N LEU A 243 -9.19 -5.81 -7.66
CA LEU A 243 -7.82 -6.34 -7.74
C LEU A 243 -7.55 -7.60 -6.92
N SER A 244 -7.91 -7.66 -5.63
CA SER A 244 -7.56 -8.80 -4.76
C SER A 244 -8.37 -8.81 -3.46
N SER A 245 -9.70 -8.96 -3.54
CA SER A 245 -10.66 -9.05 -2.43
C SER A 245 -10.05 -9.12 -1.02
N ASN A 246 -9.86 -7.96 -0.37
CA ASN A 246 -9.40 -7.77 1.02
C ASN A 246 -7.95 -8.11 1.38
N GLU A 247 -7.07 -8.41 0.43
CA GLU A 247 -5.65 -8.66 0.71
C GLU A 247 -4.95 -7.43 1.32
N ASN A 248 -4.01 -7.67 2.22
CA ASN A 248 -3.22 -6.62 2.85
C ASN A 248 -1.96 -6.29 2.03
N TRP A 249 -1.90 -5.06 1.51
CA TRP A 249 -0.71 -4.50 0.85
C TRP A 249 -0.05 -3.37 1.65
N PHE A 250 -0.58 -3.07 2.84
CA PHE A 250 -0.16 -1.90 3.62
C PHE A 250 1.04 -2.21 4.54
N GLY A 251 1.25 -3.49 4.87
CA GLY A 251 2.31 -3.95 5.78
C GLY A 251 1.77 -4.74 6.96
N GLY A 252 2.69 -5.31 7.75
CA GLY A 252 2.37 -6.21 8.86
C GLY A 252 2.11 -7.66 8.43
N GLU A 253 1.88 -8.54 9.40
CA GLU A 253 1.74 -9.98 9.17
C GLU A 253 0.31 -10.41 8.78
N ASP A 254 -0.67 -9.52 8.96
CA ASP A 254 -2.06 -9.81 8.64
C ASP A 254 -2.26 -9.97 7.13
N LYS A 255 -2.80 -11.10 6.70
CA LYS A 255 -3.11 -11.35 5.27
C LYS A 255 -4.32 -10.54 4.77
N ILE A 256 -5.17 -10.11 5.70
CA ILE A 256 -6.38 -9.32 5.41
C ILE A 256 -6.13 -7.88 5.79
N ALA A 257 -6.46 -6.96 4.90
CA ALA A 257 -6.28 -5.54 5.15
C ALA A 257 -7.03 -5.09 6.42
N PHE A 258 -6.36 -4.28 7.24
CA PHE A 258 -6.89 -3.81 8.53
C PHE A 258 -8.27 -3.16 8.43
N ARG A 259 -8.55 -2.41 7.35
CA ARG A 259 -9.86 -1.79 7.09
C ARG A 259 -11.01 -2.80 6.93
N CYS A 260 -10.69 -4.01 6.48
CA CYS A 260 -11.64 -5.10 6.29
C CYS A 260 -11.90 -5.88 7.59
N SER A 261 -11.15 -5.60 8.66
CA SER A 261 -11.35 -6.20 9.97
C SER A 261 -12.49 -5.49 10.72
N GLU A 262 -13.64 -6.16 10.84
CA GLU A 262 -14.78 -5.65 11.61
C GLU A 262 -14.42 -5.41 13.07
N ARG A 263 -13.51 -6.23 13.62
CA ARG A 263 -12.99 -6.08 14.98
C ARG A 263 -12.28 -4.75 15.15
N LEU A 264 -11.39 -4.39 14.23
CA LEU A 264 -10.64 -3.12 14.30
C LEU A 264 -11.57 -1.93 14.07
N ARG A 265 -12.51 -2.03 13.13
CA ARG A 265 -13.55 -0.99 12.92
C ARG A 265 -14.38 -0.77 14.19
N SER A 266 -14.81 -1.85 14.84
CA SER A 266 -15.59 -1.78 16.09
C SER A 266 -14.77 -1.29 17.28
N ALA A 267 -13.47 -1.61 17.33
CA ALA A 267 -12.57 -1.11 18.36
C ALA A 267 -12.33 0.40 18.20
N LEU A 268 -12.09 0.87 16.97
CA LEU A 268 -11.93 2.29 16.67
C LEU A 268 -13.20 3.09 16.95
N ALA A 269 -14.38 2.55 16.58
CA ALA A 269 -15.66 3.21 16.84
C ALA A 269 -15.97 3.40 18.33
N LYS A 270 -15.34 2.63 19.22
CA LYS A 270 -15.46 2.79 20.68
C LYS A 270 -14.49 3.82 21.26
N GLN A 271 -13.61 4.40 20.44
CA GLN A 271 -12.55 5.32 20.83
C GLN A 271 -12.79 6.73 20.28
N GLU A 272 -13.92 7.33 20.67
CA GLU A 272 -14.39 8.63 20.16
C GLU A 272 -13.42 9.79 20.46
N ASP A 273 -12.68 9.72 21.57
CA ASP A 273 -11.79 10.78 22.05
C ASP A 273 -10.30 10.58 21.69
N THR A 274 -10.02 9.73 20.69
CA THR A 274 -8.64 9.47 20.26
C THR A 274 -8.17 10.45 19.19
N SER A 275 -6.94 10.93 19.35
CA SER A 275 -6.30 11.83 18.40
C SER A 275 -4.89 11.39 18.05
N ILE A 276 -4.44 11.79 16.86
CA ILE A 276 -3.06 11.65 16.38
C ILE A 276 -2.62 13.05 15.95
N ILE A 277 -1.47 13.50 16.44
CA ILE A 277 -0.91 14.81 16.12
C ILE A 277 0.17 14.64 15.06
N PHE A 278 0.14 15.48 14.03
CA PHE A 278 1.19 15.58 13.01
C PHE A 278 1.87 16.94 13.12
N LEU A 279 3.19 16.92 13.22
CA LEU A 279 4.07 18.09 13.19
C LEU A 279 5.08 17.89 12.06
N SER A 280 5.49 18.96 11.40
CA SER A 280 6.50 18.95 10.35
C SER A 280 7.49 20.07 10.57
N ASP A 281 8.72 19.90 10.10
CA ASP A 281 9.81 20.87 10.22
C ASP A 281 10.05 21.33 11.66
N VAL A 282 10.10 20.36 12.57
CA VAL A 282 10.32 20.60 14.00
C VAL A 282 11.81 20.78 14.28
N PHE A 283 12.31 21.99 14.00
CA PHE A 283 13.70 22.37 14.23
C PHE A 283 14.06 22.34 15.72
N LEU A 284 14.89 21.36 16.11
CA LEU A 284 15.28 21.12 17.51
C LEU A 284 16.36 22.10 17.99
N ASP A 285 17.08 22.73 17.07
CA ASP A 285 18.06 23.79 17.31
C ASP A 285 17.43 25.18 17.48
N ASP A 286 16.17 25.36 17.07
CA ASP A 286 15.45 26.63 17.21
C ASP A 286 14.67 26.71 18.53
N ALA A 287 15.00 27.74 19.32
CA ALA A 287 14.38 27.94 20.63
C ALA A 287 12.88 28.23 20.53
N LYS A 288 12.38 28.85 19.44
CA LYS A 288 10.95 29.14 19.29
C LYS A 288 10.19 27.85 18.99
N SER A 289 10.68 27.03 18.07
CA SER A 289 10.15 25.69 17.76
C SER A 289 10.08 24.82 19.01
N MET A 290 11.17 24.73 19.78
CA MET A 290 11.19 23.94 21.01
C MET A 290 10.24 24.48 22.10
N LYS A 291 10.10 25.80 22.21
CA LYS A 291 9.12 26.42 23.13
C LYS A 291 7.68 26.15 22.69
N ALA A 292 7.39 26.18 21.39
CA ALA A 292 6.07 25.87 20.84
C ALA A 292 5.73 24.39 21.05
N LEU A 293 6.67 23.48 20.80
CA LEU A 293 6.52 22.05 21.05
C LEU A 293 6.22 21.77 22.53
N ASN A 294 6.96 22.39 23.45
CA ASN A 294 6.70 22.22 24.88
C ASN A 294 5.30 22.73 25.28
N LYS A 295 4.89 23.89 24.77
CA LYS A 295 3.53 24.41 25.02
C LYS A 295 2.45 23.46 24.50
N LEU A 296 2.66 22.86 23.33
CA LEU A 296 1.74 21.86 22.76
C LEU A 296 1.65 20.63 23.68
N LEU A 297 2.79 20.10 24.13
CA LEU A 297 2.81 18.97 25.07
C LEU A 297 2.12 19.31 26.40
N ILE A 298 2.35 20.49 26.95
CA ILE A 298 1.64 20.92 28.16
C ILE A 298 0.12 20.99 27.90
N GLY A 299 -0.30 21.48 26.73
CA GLY A 299 -1.72 21.59 26.37
C GLY A 299 -2.45 20.26 26.21
N TYR A 300 -1.73 19.19 25.82
CA TYR A 300 -2.31 17.84 25.67
C TYR A 300 -2.12 16.97 26.92
N LYS A 301 -1.57 17.51 28.01
CA LYS A 301 -1.26 16.76 29.23
C LYS A 301 -2.47 16.02 29.81
N ASP A 302 -3.63 16.67 29.84
CA ASP A 302 -4.85 16.13 30.46
C ASP A 302 -5.56 15.10 29.56
N GLN A 303 -5.34 15.20 28.23
CA GLN A 303 -5.87 14.26 27.25
C GLN A 303 -4.78 13.95 26.19
N PRO A 304 -3.82 13.08 26.52
CA PRO A 304 -2.71 12.75 25.64
C PRO A 304 -3.21 12.05 24.37
N PRO A 305 -2.69 12.40 23.18
CA PRO A 305 -3.02 11.71 21.94
C PRO A 305 -2.48 10.27 21.95
N VAL A 306 -3.03 9.43 21.06
CA VAL A 306 -2.52 8.06 20.84
C VAL A 306 -1.10 8.11 20.28
N ALA A 307 -0.82 9.09 19.41
CA ALA A 307 0.51 9.33 18.90
C ALA A 307 0.78 10.79 18.55
N ILE A 308 2.07 11.14 18.63
CA ILE A 308 2.62 12.39 18.14
C ILE A 308 3.67 12.03 17.08
N ILE A 309 3.35 12.36 15.84
CA ILE A 309 4.20 12.13 14.67
C ILE A 309 4.94 13.43 14.39
N ILE A 310 6.25 13.39 14.58
CA ILE A 310 7.15 14.53 14.42
C ILE A 310 7.97 14.27 13.16
N CYS A 311 7.58 14.93 12.08
CA CYS A 311 8.30 14.90 10.81
C CYS A 311 9.41 15.94 10.81
N GLY A 312 10.56 15.55 10.26
CA GLY A 312 11.65 16.46 9.95
C GLY A 312 11.26 17.50 8.89
N ASN A 313 12.16 18.42 8.56
CA ASN A 313 13.56 18.42 9.01
C ASN A 313 13.72 18.80 10.49
N PHE A 314 14.68 18.19 11.20
CA PHE A 314 14.91 18.41 12.63
C PHE A 314 15.96 19.48 12.95
N CYS A 315 16.67 19.99 11.94
CA CYS A 315 17.65 21.07 12.09
C CYS A 315 17.34 22.19 11.10
N SER A 316 17.31 23.44 11.59
CA SER A 316 17.10 24.63 10.75
C SER A 316 18.30 24.94 9.83
N ARG A 317 19.47 24.40 10.18
CA ARG A 317 20.74 24.54 9.46
C ARG A 317 21.26 23.17 9.05
N PRO A 318 20.66 22.53 8.06
CA PRO A 318 21.10 21.21 7.63
C PRO A 318 22.46 21.27 6.92
N ARG A 319 23.15 20.12 6.90
CA ARG A 319 24.41 19.89 6.16
C ARG A 319 25.56 20.83 6.54
N GLN A 320 25.56 21.35 7.76
CA GLN A 320 26.67 22.08 8.35
C GLN A 320 27.56 21.13 9.17
N THR A 321 28.80 21.54 9.44
CA THR A 321 29.76 20.74 10.22
C THR A 321 29.27 20.47 11.65
N ASP A 322 28.46 21.37 12.21
CA ASP A 322 27.89 21.28 13.57
C ASP A 322 26.46 20.71 13.60
N THR A 323 25.88 20.32 12.45
CA THR A 323 24.50 19.81 12.38
C THR A 323 24.29 18.60 13.30
N ILE A 324 25.24 17.66 13.34
CA ILE A 324 25.13 16.46 14.20
C ILE A 324 25.14 16.85 15.69
N ASP A 325 26.00 17.79 16.09
CA ASP A 325 26.06 18.28 17.47
C ASP A 325 24.78 19.04 17.85
N LEU A 326 24.23 19.85 16.93
CA LEU A 326 22.97 20.55 17.13
C LEU A 326 21.80 19.57 17.32
N LEU A 327 21.75 18.52 16.50
CA LEU A 327 20.72 17.47 16.62
C LEU A 327 20.87 16.68 17.93
N ASP A 328 22.08 16.25 18.30
CA ASP A 328 22.30 15.55 19.57
C ASP A 328 21.85 16.42 20.76
N ARG A 329 22.24 17.70 20.79
CA ARG A 329 21.76 18.65 21.82
C ARG A 329 20.25 18.82 21.80
N GLY A 330 19.66 18.98 20.62
CA GLY A 330 18.21 19.16 20.43
C GLY A 330 17.41 17.95 20.90
N PHE A 331 17.81 16.74 20.51
CA PHE A 331 17.17 15.50 20.95
C PHE A 331 17.36 15.23 22.44
N ARG A 332 18.54 15.52 23.03
CA ARG A 332 18.73 15.47 24.49
C ARG A 332 17.81 16.43 25.21
N TYR A 333 17.68 17.66 24.71
CA TYR A 333 16.79 18.65 25.30
C TYR A 333 15.33 18.19 25.21
N LEU A 334 14.88 17.69 24.06
CA LEU A 334 13.55 17.11 23.90
C LEU A 334 13.31 15.92 24.85
N ALA A 335 14.27 14.99 24.94
CA ALA A 335 14.18 13.85 25.84
C ALA A 335 14.02 14.29 27.31
N ASN A 336 14.75 15.32 27.74
CA ASN A 336 14.61 15.89 29.08
C ASN A 336 13.22 16.50 29.31
N GLN A 337 12.62 17.16 28.32
CA GLN A 337 11.24 17.67 28.42
C GLN A 337 10.23 16.52 28.53
N LEU A 338 10.35 15.51 27.67
CA LEU A 338 9.46 14.34 27.68
C LEU A 338 9.58 13.53 28.98
N GLN A 339 10.78 13.43 29.55
CA GLN A 339 10.99 12.75 30.82
C GLN A 339 10.20 13.39 31.97
N GLN A 340 10.02 14.72 31.96
CA GLN A 340 9.22 15.43 32.96
C GLN A 340 7.72 15.12 32.85
N MET A 341 7.24 14.74 31.67
CA MET A 341 5.84 14.43 31.37
C MET A 341 5.61 12.93 31.10
N LYS A 342 6.54 12.07 31.55
CA LYS A 342 6.54 10.64 31.23
C LYS A 342 5.27 9.93 31.70
N LYS A 343 4.71 10.34 32.84
CA LYS A 343 3.51 9.70 33.42
C LYS A 343 2.28 10.00 32.58
N GLU A 344 2.18 11.23 32.10
CA GLU A 344 1.06 11.72 31.32
C GLU A 344 1.07 11.09 29.93
N TYR A 345 2.25 10.95 29.33
CA TYR A 345 2.41 10.39 27.99
C TYR A 345 2.74 8.89 27.95
N GLU A 346 2.49 8.14 29.03
CA GLU A 346 2.88 6.71 29.14
C GLU A 346 2.30 5.84 28.00
N ARG A 347 1.12 6.20 27.49
CA ARG A 347 0.42 5.48 26.42
C ARG A 347 0.57 6.11 25.03
N THR A 348 1.22 7.26 24.92
CA THR A 348 1.41 7.99 23.67
C THR A 348 2.65 7.48 22.94
N GLN A 349 2.52 7.18 21.65
CA GLN A 349 3.67 6.84 20.81
C GLN A 349 4.26 8.11 20.18
N PHE A 350 5.55 8.36 20.41
CA PHE A 350 6.30 9.37 19.68
C PHE A 350 6.97 8.73 18.46
N ILE A 351 6.60 9.21 17.27
CA ILE A 351 7.07 8.67 15.99
C ILE A 351 7.86 9.76 15.28
N PHE A 352 9.14 9.53 15.04
CA PHE A 352 10.01 10.47 14.33
C PHE A 352 10.14 10.01 12.87
N VAL A 353 9.77 10.90 11.94
CA VAL A 353 9.88 10.64 10.50
C VAL A 353 10.96 11.58 9.96
N PRO A 354 12.10 11.07 9.46
CA PRO A 354 13.17 11.93 8.96
C PRO A 354 12.73 12.71 7.72
N GLY A 355 13.14 13.97 7.65
CA GLY A 355 12.98 14.83 6.47
C GLY A 355 14.13 14.64 5.47
N PRO A 356 14.04 15.29 4.30
CA PRO A 356 15.02 15.15 3.21
C PRO A 356 16.41 15.72 3.53
N ASP A 357 16.53 16.61 4.51
CA ASP A 357 17.81 17.23 4.89
C ASP A 357 18.36 16.70 6.22
N ASP A 358 17.66 15.76 6.85
CA ASP A 358 18.15 15.11 8.05
C ASP A 358 19.29 14.13 7.73
N PRO A 359 20.25 13.93 8.65
CA PRO A 359 21.36 13.02 8.43
C PRO A 359 20.89 11.58 8.21
N PHE A 360 21.50 10.90 7.25
CA PHE A 360 21.43 9.44 7.14
C PHE A 360 22.79 8.86 7.51
N VAL A 361 22.78 7.72 8.21
CA VAL A 361 24.00 6.95 8.45
C VAL A 361 24.23 6.09 7.20
N ASP A 362 25.27 6.39 6.42
CA ASP A 362 25.77 5.44 5.42
C ASP A 362 26.45 4.29 6.18
N SER A 363 25.90 3.09 6.12
CA SER A 363 26.37 1.92 6.87
C SER A 363 27.69 1.32 6.34
N LYS A 364 28.56 2.16 5.76
CA LYS A 364 29.91 1.80 5.28
C LYS A 364 31.06 2.34 6.12
N SER A 365 30.79 2.91 7.29
CA SER A 365 31.82 3.29 8.26
C SER A 365 31.85 2.36 9.48
N GLN A 366 32.04 1.07 9.25
CA GLN A 366 32.77 0.21 10.17
C GLN A 366 34.10 -0.10 9.52
N ILE A 367 35.13 0.64 9.94
CA ILE A 367 36.55 0.43 9.62
C ILE A 367 37.05 -0.79 10.40
#